data_AF-A0AAD9AI86-F1
#
_entry.id   AF-A0AAD9AI86-F1
#
_cell.length_a   1.000
_cell.length_b   1.000
_cell.length_c   1.000
_cell.angle_alpha   90.00
_cell.angle_beta   90.00
_cell.angle_gamma   90.00
#
_symmetry.space_group_name_H-M   'P 1'
#
loop_
_entity.id
_entity.type
_entity.pdbx_description
1 polymer ?
#
loop_
_entity_poly.entity_id
_entity_poly.type
_entity_poly.pdbx_seq_one_letter_code
_entity_poly.pdbx_strand_id
1 'polypeptide(L)'
;MTMVTQSTLPAPQDDLKTVVESRTREWHFHIYFLLQSPTETARALALRDAVLRLRRDGAFVAVPLFRVNEYPIGPHPAGSYEIWVPDSSFSDVFYYLASNRGNLRCVDNQTKRPIITMPKSVSNTVLSVLVHPLTSKQRRDHESSNAWMGNPWPIYLDSLPRDGEIPLQYPELGLGWSTSPEQEISLEERRKRGAELEALLANDSEAAPAPKD
;
A
#
# COMPACT_ATOMS: atom_id res chain seq x y z
N MET A 1 -6.88 -47.80 20.22
CA MET A 1 -5.96 -47.19 19.23
C MET A 1 -6.60 -45.90 18.76
N THR A 2 -6.10 -44.76 19.24
CA THR A 2 -6.58 -43.43 18.83
C THR A 2 -5.79 -43.04 17.58
N MET A 3 -6.47 -42.93 16.44
CA MET A 3 -5.87 -42.41 15.21
C MET A 3 -5.54 -40.94 15.42
N VAL A 4 -4.25 -40.61 15.55
CA VAL A 4 -3.77 -39.23 15.48
C VAL A 4 -3.87 -38.82 14.02
N THR A 5 -4.84 -37.97 13.69
CA THR A 5 -4.86 -37.29 12.40
C THR A 5 -3.60 -36.42 12.31
N GLN A 6 -2.71 -36.73 11.37
CA GLN A 6 -1.59 -35.86 11.06
C GLN A 6 -2.14 -34.49 10.68
N SER A 7 -1.88 -33.50 11.53
CA SER A 7 -2.14 -32.10 11.21
C SER A 7 -1.19 -31.70 10.09
N THR A 8 -1.67 -31.72 8.85
CA THR A 8 -1.00 -31.06 7.74
C THR A 8 -0.96 -29.57 8.04
N LEU A 9 0.25 -29.02 8.16
CA LEU A 9 0.46 -27.57 8.24
C LEU A 9 -0.14 -26.92 6.98
N PRO A 10 -0.79 -25.76 7.09
CA PRO A 10 -1.29 -25.05 5.92
C PRO A 10 -0.10 -24.64 5.03
N ALA A 11 -0.12 -25.07 3.78
CA ALA A 11 0.82 -24.63 2.75
C ALA A 11 0.38 -23.28 2.16
N PRO A 12 1.31 -22.44 1.68
CA PRO A 12 0.97 -21.30 0.84
C PRO A 12 0.16 -21.74 -0.38
N GLN A 13 -0.76 -20.89 -0.83
CA GLN A 13 -1.47 -21.11 -2.09
C GLN A 13 -0.54 -20.81 -3.27
N ASP A 14 -0.37 -21.78 -4.16
CA ASP A 14 0.52 -21.73 -5.34
C ASP A 14 -0.19 -22.00 -6.67
N ASP A 15 -1.48 -22.35 -6.66
CA ASP A 15 -2.27 -22.48 -7.90
C ASP A 15 -2.39 -21.11 -8.59
N LEU A 16 -1.81 -21.02 -9.80
CA LEU A 16 -1.75 -19.79 -10.59
C LEU A 16 -3.11 -19.12 -10.74
N LYS A 17 -4.16 -19.91 -11.04
CA LYS A 17 -5.50 -19.36 -11.25
C LYS A 17 -6.02 -18.73 -9.96
N THR A 18 -5.96 -19.48 -8.87
CA THR A 18 -6.43 -19.04 -7.55
C THR A 18 -5.70 -17.78 -7.11
N VAL A 19 -4.36 -17.72 -7.23
CA VAL A 19 -3.57 -16.54 -6.85
C VAL A 19 -3.92 -15.32 -7.71
N VAL A 20 -4.06 -15.49 -9.02
CA VAL A 20 -4.35 -14.38 -9.94
C VAL A 20 -5.76 -13.82 -9.75
N GLU A 21 -6.75 -14.69 -9.54
CA GLU A 21 -8.15 -14.32 -9.40
C GLU A 21 -8.49 -13.77 -8.01
N SER A 22 -7.83 -14.26 -6.95
CA SER A 22 -8.07 -13.81 -5.57
C SER A 22 -7.21 -12.63 -5.12
N ARG A 23 -6.30 -12.13 -5.97
CA ARG A 23 -5.40 -11.03 -5.62
C ARG A 23 -6.17 -9.77 -5.20
N THR A 24 -5.61 -9.04 -4.25
CA THR A 24 -6.10 -7.71 -3.86
C THR A 24 -6.03 -6.75 -5.04
N ARG A 25 -7.13 -6.02 -5.27
CA ARG A 25 -7.22 -5.02 -6.36
C ARG A 25 -7.12 -3.57 -5.91
N GLU A 26 -7.34 -3.29 -4.64
CA GLU A 26 -7.35 -1.93 -4.09
C GLU A 26 -6.61 -1.90 -2.76
N TRP A 27 -5.95 -0.77 -2.49
CA TRP A 27 -5.10 -0.57 -1.33
C TRP A 27 -5.33 0.80 -0.70
N HIS A 28 -5.16 0.86 0.61
CA HIS A 28 -5.11 2.10 1.37
C HIS A 28 -3.72 2.36 1.90
N PHE A 29 -3.33 3.63 1.84
CA PHE A 29 -2.17 4.17 2.51
C PHE A 29 -2.64 5.23 3.50
N HIS A 30 -2.45 4.99 4.80
CA HIS A 30 -2.74 5.97 5.84
C HIS A 30 -1.45 6.59 6.33
N ILE A 31 -1.29 7.89 6.08
CA ILE A 31 -0.12 8.65 6.49
C ILE A 31 -0.39 9.19 7.90
N TYR A 32 0.44 8.83 8.86
CA TYR A 32 0.32 9.24 10.25
C TYR A 32 1.28 10.36 10.63
N PHE A 33 0.81 11.27 11.48
CA PHE A 33 1.57 12.39 12.01
C PHE A 33 1.10 12.77 13.42
N LEU A 34 2.02 13.31 14.22
CA LEU A 34 1.70 13.87 15.53
C LEU A 34 1.04 15.24 15.39
N LEU A 35 -0.22 15.34 15.82
CA LEU A 35 -0.99 16.59 15.79
C LEU A 35 -0.35 17.69 16.64
N GLN A 36 0.33 17.32 17.73
CA GLN A 36 1.05 18.26 18.59
C GLN A 36 2.34 18.80 17.95
N SER A 37 2.74 18.27 16.78
CA SER A 37 3.89 18.70 16.02
C SER A 37 3.43 19.44 14.76
N PRO A 38 3.39 20.79 14.76
CA PRO A 38 3.08 21.57 13.57
C PRO A 38 3.98 21.24 12.38
N THR A 39 5.22 20.83 12.66
CA THR A 39 6.18 20.42 11.63
C THR A 39 5.75 19.11 10.96
N GLU A 40 5.32 18.10 11.73
CA GLU A 40 4.84 16.84 11.14
C GLU A 40 3.53 17.03 10.39
N THR A 41 2.59 17.82 10.93
CA THR A 41 1.35 18.15 10.24
C THR A 41 1.63 18.85 8.91
N ALA A 42 2.48 19.88 8.90
CA ALA A 42 2.85 20.59 7.66
C ALA A 42 3.52 19.65 6.65
N ARG A 43 4.38 18.74 7.12
CA ARG A 43 5.03 17.73 6.28
C ARG A 43 4.03 16.74 5.70
N ALA A 44 3.11 16.20 6.50
CA ALA A 44 2.07 15.29 6.04
C ALA A 44 1.20 15.95 4.96
N LEU A 45 0.79 17.20 5.17
CA LEU A 45 0.01 17.95 4.18
C LEU A 45 0.82 18.26 2.92
N ALA A 46 2.10 18.62 3.04
CA ALA A 46 2.97 18.84 1.88
C ALA A 46 3.18 17.56 1.05
N LEU A 47 3.28 16.40 1.70
CA LEU A 47 3.34 15.10 1.02
C LEU A 47 2.04 14.81 0.28
N ARG A 48 0.89 15.04 0.92
CA ARG A 48 -0.44 14.91 0.30
C ARG A 48 -0.58 15.78 -0.93
N ASP A 49 -0.18 17.05 -0.84
CA ASP A 49 -0.20 17.99 -1.97
C ASP A 49 0.70 17.52 -3.13
N ALA A 50 1.84 16.91 -2.81
CA ALA A 50 2.73 16.36 -3.82
C ALA A 50 2.12 15.15 -4.52
N VAL A 51 1.46 14.24 -3.80
CA VAL A 51 0.67 13.14 -4.39
C VAL A 51 -0.43 13.69 -5.31
N LEU A 52 -1.15 14.74 -4.89
CA LEU A 52 -2.19 15.36 -5.71
C LEU A 52 -1.64 15.99 -7.01
N ARG A 53 -0.48 16.67 -6.93
CA ARG A 53 0.21 17.21 -8.13
C ARG A 53 0.65 16.09 -9.07
N LEU A 54 1.27 15.03 -8.53
CA LEU A 54 1.74 13.90 -9.32
C LEU A 54 0.59 13.12 -9.96
N ARG A 55 -0.52 12.95 -9.24
CA ARG A 55 -1.78 12.42 -9.80
C ARG A 55 -2.26 13.27 -10.97
N ARG A 56 -2.35 14.58 -10.79
CA ARG A 56 -2.77 15.52 -11.85
C ARG A 56 -1.87 15.41 -13.08
N ASP A 57 -0.56 15.25 -12.85
CA ASP A 57 0.44 15.19 -13.91
C ASP A 57 0.61 13.78 -14.51
N GLY A 58 -0.20 12.80 -14.07
CA GLY A 58 -0.25 11.45 -14.65
C GLY A 58 0.85 10.49 -14.20
N ALA A 59 1.54 10.78 -13.09
CA ALA A 59 2.61 9.92 -12.60
C ALA A 59 2.11 8.57 -12.07
N PHE A 60 0.91 8.54 -11.49
CA PHE A 60 0.23 7.35 -10.97
C PHE A 60 -1.23 7.69 -10.62
N VAL A 61 -2.05 6.67 -10.40
CA VAL A 61 -3.40 6.82 -9.83
C VAL A 61 -3.33 6.70 -8.31
N ALA A 62 -3.66 7.78 -7.62
CA ALA A 62 -3.76 7.83 -6.16
C ALA A 62 -4.84 8.85 -5.79
N VAL A 63 -5.77 8.49 -4.89
CA VAL A 63 -6.87 9.37 -4.49
C VAL A 63 -6.80 9.62 -2.98
N PRO A 64 -6.12 10.69 -2.55
CA PRO A 64 -6.21 11.13 -1.16
C PRO A 64 -7.65 11.53 -0.83
N LEU A 65 -8.21 10.99 0.25
CA LEU A 65 -9.52 11.43 0.75
C LEU A 65 -9.46 12.92 1.10
N PHE A 66 -10.58 13.63 0.91
CA PHE A 66 -10.65 15.07 1.23
C PHE A 66 -10.38 15.34 2.73
N ARG A 67 -10.91 14.47 3.59
CA ARG A 67 -10.77 14.57 5.05
C ARG A 67 -9.32 14.33 5.47
N VAL A 68 -8.84 15.21 6.35
CA VAL A 68 -7.69 14.95 7.21
C VAL A 68 -8.24 14.75 8.62
N ASN A 69 -7.85 13.65 9.26
CA ASN A 69 -8.21 13.36 10.63
C ASN A 69 -7.35 14.23 11.55
N GLU A 70 -7.96 15.21 12.21
CA GLU A 70 -7.30 16.10 13.17
C GLU A 70 -7.43 15.61 14.62
N TYR A 71 -7.89 14.37 14.79
CA TYR A 71 -8.02 13.60 16.03
C TYR A 71 -8.25 12.13 15.64
N PRO A 72 -8.22 11.17 16.58
CA PRO A 72 -8.46 9.75 16.27
C PRO A 72 -9.85 9.53 15.65
N ILE A 73 -9.93 8.86 14.50
CA ILE A 73 -11.18 8.55 13.80
C ILE A 73 -11.14 7.08 13.35
N GLY A 74 -12.19 6.33 13.66
CA GLY A 74 -12.29 4.91 13.34
C GLY A 74 -11.11 4.12 13.95
N PRO A 75 -10.39 3.31 13.16
CA PRO A 75 -9.28 2.50 13.67
C PRO A 75 -7.98 3.30 13.86
N HIS A 76 -7.94 4.57 13.44
CA HIS A 76 -6.70 5.35 13.35
C HIS A 76 -6.46 6.17 14.63
N PRO A 77 -5.35 5.94 15.36
CA PRO A 77 -5.13 6.48 16.71
C PRO A 77 -4.57 7.92 16.76
N ALA A 78 -4.25 8.53 15.63
CA ALA A 78 -3.55 9.81 15.56
C ALA A 78 -3.98 10.62 14.34
N GLY A 79 -3.35 11.79 14.17
CA GLY A 79 -3.49 12.59 12.96
C GLY A 79 -3.18 11.74 11.74
N SER A 80 -4.11 11.71 10.78
CA SER A 80 -3.97 10.84 9.62
C SER A 80 -4.75 11.33 8.40
N TYR A 81 -4.36 10.87 7.22
CA TYR A 81 -5.22 10.92 6.05
C TYR A 81 -5.01 9.65 5.21
N GLU A 82 -6.07 9.27 4.49
CA GLU A 82 -6.11 8.09 3.63
C GLU A 82 -5.78 8.44 2.19
N ILE A 83 -5.13 7.52 1.49
CA ILE A 83 -4.97 7.52 0.03
C ILE A 83 -5.45 6.17 -0.49
N TRP A 84 -6.45 6.18 -1.36
CA TRP A 84 -6.86 5.01 -2.14
C TRP A 84 -5.97 4.84 -3.37
N VAL A 85 -5.58 3.60 -3.65
CA VAL A 85 -4.68 3.24 -4.76
C VAL A 85 -5.13 1.91 -5.38
N PRO A 86 -5.35 1.83 -6.70
CA PRO A 86 -5.61 0.56 -7.37
C PRO A 86 -4.30 -0.27 -7.48
N ASP A 87 -4.41 -1.58 -7.60
CA ASP A 87 -3.27 -2.50 -7.75
C ASP A 87 -2.32 -2.09 -8.89
N SER A 88 -2.88 -1.59 -10.00
CA SER A 88 -2.13 -1.08 -11.16
C SER A 88 -1.24 0.14 -10.88
N SER A 89 -1.43 0.87 -9.79
CA SER A 89 -0.59 2.00 -9.36
C SER A 89 0.10 1.76 -8.01
N PHE A 90 -0.04 0.57 -7.42
CA PHE A 90 0.50 0.26 -6.11
C PHE A 90 2.01 0.47 -6.04
N SER A 91 2.77 -0.10 -6.99
CA SER A 91 4.24 -0.03 -7.00
C SER A 91 4.75 1.41 -7.06
N ASP A 92 4.14 2.24 -7.90
CA ASP A 92 4.56 3.63 -8.11
C ASP A 92 4.30 4.50 -6.87
N VAL A 93 3.12 4.34 -6.26
CA VAL A 93 2.78 5.06 -5.02
C VAL A 93 3.63 4.56 -3.85
N PHE A 94 3.81 3.24 -3.73
CA PHE A 94 4.65 2.65 -2.68
C PHE A 94 6.08 3.18 -2.78
N TYR A 95 6.69 3.12 -3.97
CA TYR A 95 8.02 3.64 -4.24
C TYR A 95 8.13 5.14 -3.89
N TYR A 96 7.16 5.94 -4.35
CA TYR A 96 7.16 7.38 -4.10
C TYR A 96 7.11 7.69 -2.60
N LEU A 97 6.18 7.07 -1.86
CA LEU A 97 6.06 7.29 -0.42
C LEU A 97 7.27 6.79 0.35
N ALA A 98 7.80 5.60 0.02
CA ALA A 98 9.01 5.06 0.64
C ALA A 98 10.19 6.04 0.53
N SER A 99 10.35 6.65 -0.64
CA SER A 99 11.44 7.58 -0.95
C SER A 99 11.24 9.00 -0.38
N ASN A 100 9.99 9.45 -0.22
CA ASN A 100 9.69 10.87 0.03
C ASN A 100 9.04 11.17 1.40
N ARG A 101 8.56 10.18 2.15
CA ARG A 101 7.91 10.41 3.47
C ARG A 101 8.84 11.00 4.54
N GLY A 102 10.16 10.84 4.38
CA GLY A 102 11.19 11.35 5.28
C GLY A 102 11.99 12.55 4.75
N ASN A 103 12.00 12.75 3.43
CA ASN A 103 12.86 13.72 2.73
C ASN A 103 12.06 14.85 2.07
N LEU A 104 11.03 15.34 2.75
CA LEU A 104 10.36 16.55 2.30
C LEU A 104 11.33 17.72 2.46
N ARG A 105 11.98 18.11 1.36
CA ARG A 105 12.82 19.30 1.31
C ARG A 105 11.98 20.44 1.86
N CYS A 106 12.46 21.13 2.89
CA CYS A 106 11.82 22.37 3.31
C CYS A 106 11.87 23.30 2.09
N VAL A 107 10.71 23.73 1.62
CA VAL A 107 10.59 24.75 0.58
C VAL A 107 10.25 26.03 1.31
N ASP A 108 10.99 27.10 1.06
CA ASP A 108 10.65 28.40 1.61
C ASP A 108 9.26 28.82 1.08
N ASN A 109 8.34 29.11 2.00
CA ASN A 109 6.96 29.46 1.69
C ASN A 109 6.82 30.77 0.90
N GLN A 110 7.80 31.68 0.99
CA GLN A 110 7.83 32.93 0.22
C GLN A 110 8.47 32.74 -1.16
N THR A 111 9.62 32.09 -1.25
CA THR A 111 10.38 32.01 -2.52
C THR A 111 10.11 30.77 -3.37
N LYS A 112 9.41 29.76 -2.81
CA LYS A 112 9.20 28.44 -3.43
C LYS A 112 10.49 27.72 -3.82
N ARG A 113 11.64 28.15 -3.28
CA ARG A 113 12.95 27.53 -3.53
C ARG A 113 13.25 26.46 -2.48
N PRO A 114 13.97 25.39 -2.85
CA PRO A 114 14.42 24.39 -1.89
C PRO A 114 15.42 25.03 -0.92
N ILE A 115 15.20 24.84 0.39
CA ILE A 115 16.18 25.20 1.41
C ILE A 115 17.31 24.15 1.33
N ILE A 116 18.46 24.59 0.81
CA ILE A 116 19.62 23.73 0.50
C ILE A 116 20.32 23.22 1.78
N THR A 117 20.07 23.88 2.93
CA THR A 117 20.68 23.53 4.22
C THR A 117 19.61 23.39 5.29
N MET A 118 19.34 22.15 5.72
CA MET A 118 18.43 21.90 6.84
C MET A 118 19.05 22.49 8.12
N PRO A 119 18.31 23.29 8.91
CA PRO A 119 18.78 23.69 10.24
C PRO A 119 19.06 22.43 11.07
N LYS A 120 20.19 22.40 11.80
CA LYS A 120 20.59 21.26 12.66
C LYS A 120 19.56 20.87 13.74
N SER A 121 18.48 21.62 13.89
CA SER A 121 17.39 21.41 14.85
C SER A 121 16.11 20.83 14.23
N VAL A 122 16.04 20.60 12.91
CA VAL A 122 14.86 19.96 12.31
C VAL A 122 14.98 18.47 12.54
N SER A 123 14.12 17.94 13.41
CA SER A 123 13.94 16.51 13.61
C SER A 123 13.86 15.79 12.25
N ASN A 124 14.67 14.75 12.07
CA ASN A 124 14.57 13.78 10.98
C ASN A 124 13.29 12.94 11.12
N THR A 125 12.15 13.54 11.49
CA THR A 125 10.91 12.79 11.65
C THR A 125 10.47 12.29 10.29
N VAL A 126 10.47 10.97 10.17
CA VAL A 126 9.95 10.25 9.02
C VAL A 126 8.49 9.92 9.30
N LEU A 127 7.58 10.30 8.41
CA LEU A 127 6.16 9.97 8.56
C LEU A 127 5.98 8.45 8.48
N SER A 128 5.11 7.91 9.33
CA SER A 128 4.78 6.48 9.31
C SER A 128 3.56 6.23 8.43
N VAL A 129 3.56 5.15 7.68
CA VAL A 129 2.48 4.83 6.73
C VAL A 129 1.99 3.42 6.97
N LEU A 130 0.70 3.27 7.31
CA LEU A 130 0.01 1.98 7.25
C LEU A 130 -0.40 1.72 5.81
N VAL A 131 -0.05 0.56 5.29
CA VAL A 131 -0.44 0.09 3.97
C VAL A 131 -1.28 -1.15 4.16
N HIS A 132 -2.50 -1.22 3.64
CA HIS A 132 -3.31 -2.43 3.75
C HIS A 132 -4.19 -2.64 2.51
N PRO A 133 -4.57 -3.90 2.22
CA PRO A 133 -5.51 -4.19 1.14
C PRO A 133 -6.93 -3.73 1.50
N LEU A 134 -7.77 -3.52 0.49
CA LEU A 134 -9.23 -3.39 0.67
C LEU A 134 -9.90 -4.69 0.24
N THR A 135 -10.28 -5.51 1.22
CA THR A 135 -11.04 -6.73 1.00
C THR A 135 -12.34 -6.71 1.82
N SER A 136 -13.12 -7.78 1.71
CA SER A 136 -14.26 -8.03 2.59
C SER A 136 -13.87 -8.29 4.06
N LYS A 137 -12.57 -8.43 4.37
CA LYS A 137 -12.04 -8.78 5.70
C LYS A 137 -11.34 -7.60 6.36
N GLN A 138 -12.03 -6.46 6.48
CA GLN A 138 -11.44 -5.18 6.91
C GLN A 138 -10.58 -5.26 8.19
N ARG A 139 -11.05 -5.95 9.24
CA ARG A 139 -10.23 -6.14 10.46
C ARG A 139 -8.90 -6.87 10.16
N ARG A 140 -8.94 -7.94 9.37
CA ARG A 140 -7.74 -8.69 8.98
C ARG A 140 -6.81 -7.84 8.13
N ASP A 141 -7.38 -7.07 7.19
CA ASP A 141 -6.63 -6.14 6.35
C ASP A 141 -5.79 -5.19 7.20
N HIS A 142 -6.38 -4.65 8.27
CA HIS A 142 -5.71 -3.71 9.18
C HIS A 142 -4.83 -4.38 10.24
N GLU A 143 -4.97 -5.68 10.52
CA GLU A 143 -4.28 -6.38 11.60
C GLU A 143 -3.06 -7.14 11.09
N SER A 144 -3.27 -8.08 10.16
CA SER A 144 -2.27 -9.08 9.77
C SER A 144 -1.97 -9.11 8.28
N SER A 145 -2.80 -8.50 7.44
CA SER A 145 -2.51 -8.34 6.00
C SER A 145 -1.96 -6.94 5.66
N ASN A 146 -1.65 -6.14 6.69
CA ASN A 146 -1.04 -4.83 6.53
C ASN A 146 0.49 -4.91 6.34
N ALA A 147 1.05 -3.77 5.98
CA ALA A 147 2.46 -3.46 6.09
C ALA A 147 2.64 -2.05 6.66
N TRP A 148 3.83 -1.77 7.19
CA TRP A 148 4.20 -0.45 7.69
C TRP A 148 5.47 0.08 7.03
N MET A 149 5.41 1.34 6.59
CA MET A 149 6.63 2.11 6.28
C MET A 149 6.98 2.99 7.48
N GLY A 150 8.05 2.67 8.20
CA GLY A 150 8.42 3.38 9.43
C GLY A 150 7.85 2.70 10.67
N ASN A 151 7.54 3.48 11.70
CA ASN A 151 7.14 2.92 12.99
C ASN A 151 5.63 2.61 13.00
N PRO A 152 5.21 1.40 13.37
CA PRO A 152 3.81 1.05 13.44
C PRO A 152 3.10 1.82 14.55
N TRP A 153 1.83 2.17 14.30
CA TRP A 153 0.93 2.73 15.30
C TRP A 153 -0.06 1.67 15.81
N PRO A 154 -0.52 1.77 17.07
CA PRO A 154 -1.53 0.86 17.61
C PRO A 154 -2.88 1.13 16.95
N ILE A 155 -3.32 0.22 16.08
CA ILE A 155 -4.61 0.31 15.39
C ILE A 155 -5.76 -0.16 16.29
N TYR A 156 -6.85 0.60 16.34
CA TYR A 156 -8.04 0.23 17.12
C TYR A 156 -8.90 -0.79 16.36
N LEU A 157 -8.47 -2.05 16.39
CA LEU A 157 -9.09 -3.13 15.60
C LEU A 157 -10.56 -3.43 15.95
N ASP A 158 -11.02 -3.06 17.14
CA ASP A 158 -12.39 -3.32 17.59
C ASP A 158 -13.43 -2.40 16.93
N SER A 159 -12.99 -1.32 16.27
CA SER A 159 -13.90 -0.48 15.46
C SER A 159 -14.16 -1.04 14.06
N LEU A 160 -13.53 -2.15 13.68
CA LEU A 160 -13.59 -2.69 12.31
C LEU A 160 -14.47 -3.95 12.22
N PRO A 161 -15.31 -4.05 11.18
CA PRO A 161 -16.02 -5.30 10.90
C PRO A 161 -15.04 -6.40 10.52
N ARG A 162 -15.35 -7.64 10.92
CA ARG A 162 -14.54 -8.82 10.55
C ARG A 162 -14.79 -9.27 9.12
N ASP A 163 -16.03 -9.10 8.67
CA ASP A 163 -16.55 -9.55 7.39
C ASP A 163 -17.53 -8.49 6.86
N GLY A 164 -17.63 -8.38 5.55
CA GLY A 164 -18.56 -7.45 4.90
C GLY A 164 -18.47 -7.54 3.38
N GLU A 165 -19.02 -6.54 2.70
CA GLU A 165 -18.82 -6.35 1.27
C GLU A 165 -17.45 -5.73 1.00
N ILE A 166 -16.97 -5.87 -0.24
CA ILE A 166 -15.77 -5.17 -0.70
C ILE A 166 -16.08 -3.66 -0.73
N PRO A 167 -15.32 -2.81 -0.04
CA PRO A 167 -15.62 -1.38 0.05
C PRO A 167 -15.15 -0.64 -1.21
N LEU A 168 -15.92 -0.73 -2.30
CA LEU A 168 -15.65 0.00 -3.55
C LEU A 168 -15.73 1.51 -3.30
N GLN A 169 -14.58 2.20 -3.37
CA GLN A 169 -14.54 3.64 -3.11
C GLN A 169 -14.69 4.50 -4.38
N TYR A 170 -14.11 4.07 -5.50
CA TYR A 170 -14.09 4.84 -6.76
C TYR A 170 -14.41 3.97 -7.99
N PRO A 171 -15.57 3.28 -8.03
CA PRO A 171 -15.94 2.37 -9.11
C PRO A 171 -16.00 3.04 -10.49
N GLU A 172 -16.30 4.34 -10.55
CA GLU A 172 -16.36 5.14 -11.77
C GLU A 172 -15.03 5.24 -12.52
N LEU A 173 -13.91 4.96 -11.86
CA LEU A 173 -12.60 4.95 -12.50
C LEU A 173 -12.34 3.69 -13.33
N GLY A 174 -13.13 2.62 -13.15
CA GLY A 174 -12.92 1.34 -13.84
C GLY A 174 -11.59 0.68 -13.49
N LEU A 175 -11.07 0.95 -12.30
CA LEU A 175 -9.80 0.44 -11.78
C LEU A 175 -10.03 -0.45 -10.57
N GLY A 176 -9.00 -1.20 -10.16
CA GLY A 176 -9.06 -2.06 -8.99
C GLY A 176 -10.14 -3.12 -9.14
N TRP A 177 -11.07 -3.19 -8.18
CA TRP A 177 -12.16 -4.18 -8.21
C TRP A 177 -13.16 -3.95 -9.35
N SER A 178 -13.14 -2.76 -9.97
CA SER A 178 -13.99 -2.39 -11.12
C SER A 178 -13.29 -2.53 -12.49
N THR A 179 -12.08 -3.12 -12.54
CA THR A 179 -11.34 -3.36 -13.79
C THR A 179 -12.03 -4.38 -14.70
N SER A 180 -12.07 -4.09 -16.00
CA SER A 180 -12.64 -4.99 -17.00
C SER A 180 -11.80 -6.26 -17.16
N PRO A 181 -12.40 -7.46 -17.26
CA PRO A 181 -11.67 -8.69 -17.55
C PRO A 181 -10.81 -8.63 -18.82
N GLU A 182 -11.18 -7.81 -19.80
CA GLU A 182 -10.43 -7.66 -21.06
C GLU A 182 -9.08 -6.95 -20.87
N GLN A 183 -8.90 -6.24 -19.77
CA GLN A 183 -7.65 -5.56 -19.41
C GLN A 183 -6.67 -6.51 -18.69
N GLU A 184 -7.10 -7.72 -18.34
CA GLU A 184 -6.27 -8.71 -17.66
C GLU A 184 -5.40 -9.51 -18.61
N ILE A 185 -4.18 -9.80 -18.17
CA ILE A 185 -3.33 -10.79 -18.84
C ILE A 185 -3.93 -12.18 -18.63
N SER A 186 -4.19 -12.91 -19.72
CA SER A 186 -4.76 -14.26 -19.68
C SER A 186 -3.86 -15.25 -18.93
N LEU A 187 -4.46 -16.32 -18.39
CA LEU A 187 -3.69 -17.37 -17.71
C LEU A 187 -2.70 -18.08 -18.65
N GLU A 188 -3.02 -18.19 -19.94
CA GLU A 188 -2.13 -18.75 -20.95
C GLU A 188 -0.89 -17.86 -21.16
N GLU A 189 -1.10 -16.55 -21.35
CA GLU A 189 -0.01 -15.59 -21.51
C GLU A 189 0.85 -15.50 -20.23
N ARG A 190 0.24 -15.60 -19.04
CA ARG A 190 0.99 -15.67 -17.77
C ARG A 190 1.89 -16.91 -17.71
N ARG A 191 1.38 -18.08 -18.10
CA ARG A 191 2.19 -19.32 -18.15
C ARG A 191 3.32 -19.21 -19.15
N LYS A 192 3.06 -18.63 -20.31
CA LYS A 192 4.08 -18.40 -21.34
C LYS A 192 5.22 -17.53 -20.81
N ARG A 193 4.90 -16.37 -20.20
CA ARG A 193 5.91 -15.49 -19.59
C ARG A 193 6.69 -16.18 -18.46
N GLY A 194 6.01 -16.99 -17.65
CA GLY A 194 6.65 -17.79 -16.61
C GLY A 194 7.67 -18.77 -17.19
N ALA A 195 7.30 -19.53 -18.24
CA ALA A 195 8.20 -20.45 -18.90
C ALA A 195 9.40 -19.75 -19.57
N GLU A 196 9.18 -18.58 -20.16
CA GLU A 196 10.26 -17.75 -20.72
C GLU A 196 11.23 -17.26 -19.63
N LEU A 197 10.72 -16.84 -18.47
CA LEU A 197 11.54 -16.45 -17.32
C LEU A 197 12.39 -17.62 -16.80
N GLU A 198 11.79 -18.79 -16.59
CA GLU A 198 12.51 -19.98 -16.14
C GLU A 198 13.60 -20.41 -17.14
N ALA A 199 13.34 -20.28 -18.45
CA ALA A 199 14.34 -20.56 -19.47
C ALA A 199 15.53 -19.59 -19.41
N LEU A 200 15.28 -18.30 -19.13
CA LEU A 200 16.33 -17.30 -18.96
C LEU A 200 17.17 -17.54 -17.70
N LEU A 201 16.53 -17.96 -16.61
CA LEU A 201 17.17 -18.21 -15.31
C LEU A 201 17.82 -19.59 -15.20
N ALA A 202 17.64 -20.49 -16.19
CA ALA A 202 18.06 -21.88 -16.12
C ALA A 202 19.56 -22.11 -15.84
N ASN A 203 20.42 -21.15 -16.18
CA ASN A 203 21.87 -21.22 -15.95
C ASN A 203 22.38 -20.20 -14.91
N ASP A 204 21.48 -19.48 -14.24
CA ASP A 204 21.84 -18.54 -13.18
C ASP A 204 22.00 -19.30 -11.85
N SER A 205 23.23 -19.34 -11.31
CA SER A 205 23.52 -20.04 -10.06
C SER A 205 22.99 -19.35 -8.81
N GLU A 206 22.62 -18.06 -8.89
CA GLU A 206 22.04 -17.30 -7.78
C GLU A 206 20.50 -17.37 -7.77
N ALA A 207 19.88 -17.75 -8.89
CA ALA A 207 18.45 -17.97 -8.98
C ALA A 207 18.09 -19.40 -8.53
N ALA A 208 17.27 -19.51 -7.48
CA ALA A 208 16.75 -20.82 -7.06
C ALA A 208 15.82 -21.38 -8.16
N PRO A 209 16.00 -22.64 -8.60
CA PRO A 209 15.15 -23.22 -9.63
C PRO A 209 13.73 -23.45 -9.09
N ALA A 210 12.73 -23.30 -9.95
CA ALA A 210 11.36 -23.70 -9.60
C ALA A 210 11.30 -25.20 -9.21
N PRO A 211 10.47 -25.57 -8.22
CA PRO A 211 10.22 -26.98 -7.89
C PRO A 211 9.77 -27.77 -9.12
N LYS A 212 10.23 -29.02 -9.22
CA LYS A 212 9.70 -29.99 -10.18
C LYS A 212 8.71 -30.85 -9.41
N ASP A 213 7.43 -30.79 -9.80
CA ASP A 213 6.40 -31.67 -9.27
C ASP A 213 6.66 -33.14 -9.61
#